data_AF-A0A652KZ33-F1
#
_entry.id   AF-A0A652KZ33-F1
#
_cell.length_a   1.000
_cell.length_b   1.000
_cell.length_c   1.000
_cell.angle_alpha   90.00
_cell.angle_beta   90.00
_cell.angle_gamma   90.00
#
_symmetry.space_group_name_H-M   'P 1'
#
loop_
_entity.id
_entity.type
_entity.pdbx_description
1 polymer ?
#
loop_
_entity_poly.entity_id
_entity_poly.type
_entity_poly.pdbx_seq_one_letter_code
_entity_poly.pdbx_strand_id
1 'polypeptide(L)'
;MLHSMTIEPEQQIGVGTQDAFQRLWTPHRMAYIQGENKPTGPGAEDGCPFCSIPSMSDEDGLVIARGERVYAVLNLYPYNGGHLMVVPYRHVADYTELDETETAELGAFTKRAMIALRAASGAHGFNIGMNQGTVAGAGIAAHLHQHVVPRWGGDTNFMPVVGHTKVLPQLLADTRKMLADAWPVSEGTGRAAAQAS
;
A
#
# COMPACT_ATOMS: atom_id res chain seq x y z
N MET A 1 -15.07 37.69 -27.50
CA MET A 1 -14.86 36.77 -28.62
C MET A 1 -14.31 35.47 -28.05
N LEU A 2 -15.15 34.44 -28.00
CA LEU A 2 -14.75 33.09 -27.55
C LEU A 2 -13.77 32.54 -28.58
N HIS A 3 -12.52 32.32 -28.18
CA HIS A 3 -11.59 31.52 -28.99
C HIS A 3 -12.02 30.06 -28.87
N SER A 4 -12.32 29.49 -30.03
CA SER A 4 -12.71 28.10 -30.23
C SER A 4 -11.70 27.16 -29.58
N MET A 5 -12.09 26.45 -28.52
CA MET A 5 -11.38 25.25 -28.06
C MET A 5 -11.63 24.17 -29.12
N THR A 6 -10.64 23.92 -29.96
CA THR A 6 -10.63 22.78 -30.87
C THR A 6 -10.64 21.48 -30.05
N ILE A 7 -11.65 20.63 -30.24
CA ILE A 7 -11.81 19.30 -29.62
C ILE A 7 -10.96 18.25 -30.36
N GLU A 8 -9.85 18.69 -30.95
CA GLU A 8 -8.94 17.80 -31.67
C GLU A 8 -7.81 17.40 -30.70
N PRO A 9 -7.64 16.11 -30.39
CA PRO A 9 -6.59 15.66 -29.49
C PRO A 9 -5.21 15.95 -30.10
N GLU A 10 -4.35 16.63 -29.36
CA GLU A 10 -2.94 16.81 -29.74
C GLU A 10 -2.26 15.44 -29.92
N GLN A 11 -1.72 15.21 -31.12
CA GLN A 11 -0.94 14.01 -31.42
C GLN A 11 0.41 14.06 -30.71
N GLN A 12 0.57 13.24 -29.66
CA GLN A 12 1.89 12.93 -29.11
C GLN A 12 2.57 11.86 -29.94
N ILE A 13 3.71 12.21 -30.54
CA ILE A 13 4.56 11.31 -31.32
C ILE A 13 5.44 10.49 -30.36
N GLY A 14 5.18 9.19 -30.27
CA GLY A 14 5.97 8.22 -29.51
C GLY A 14 5.99 6.86 -30.23
N VAL A 15 6.91 5.98 -29.84
CA VAL A 15 7.14 4.70 -30.53
C VAL A 15 6.06 3.68 -30.12
N GLY A 16 5.17 3.31 -31.05
CA GLY A 16 4.13 2.27 -30.87
C GLY A 16 2.99 2.41 -31.88
N THR A 17 2.39 1.30 -32.31
CA THR A 17 1.28 1.28 -33.29
C THR A 17 0.04 1.95 -32.71
N GLN A 18 -0.61 2.85 -33.47
CA GLN A 18 -1.90 3.45 -33.09
C GLN A 18 -3.00 2.39 -33.17
N ASP A 19 -3.74 2.20 -32.08
CA ASP A 19 -4.97 1.41 -32.04
C ASP A 19 -6.18 2.28 -31.65
N ALA A 20 -7.38 1.77 -31.92
CA ALA A 20 -8.64 2.50 -31.81
C ALA A 20 -9.09 2.80 -30.37
N PHE A 21 -8.31 2.41 -29.37
CA PHE A 21 -8.60 2.68 -27.97
C PHE A 21 -7.64 3.74 -27.46
N GLN A 22 -8.07 5.00 -27.53
CA GLN A 22 -7.50 6.06 -26.70
C GLN A 22 -7.51 5.56 -25.26
N ARG A 23 -6.31 5.26 -24.78
CA ARG A 23 -6.04 4.45 -23.61
C ARG A 23 -6.76 5.02 -22.39
N LEU A 24 -7.80 4.33 -21.92
CA LEU A 24 -8.46 4.59 -20.64
C LEU A 24 -7.51 4.19 -19.51
N TRP A 25 -6.53 5.04 -19.27
CA TRP A 25 -5.65 4.93 -18.11
C TRP A 25 -6.47 5.28 -16.87
N THR A 26 -6.40 4.43 -15.85
CA THR A 26 -6.88 4.81 -14.52
C THR A 26 -6.17 6.09 -14.08
N PRO A 27 -6.88 7.16 -13.69
CA PRO A 27 -6.28 8.47 -13.36
C PRO A 27 -5.11 8.38 -12.38
N HIS A 28 -5.19 7.44 -11.44
CA HIS A 28 -4.19 7.21 -10.40
C HIS A 28 -2.83 6.71 -10.93
N ARG A 29 -2.79 6.01 -12.07
CA ARG A 29 -1.51 5.58 -12.68
C ARG A 29 -0.74 6.77 -13.25
N MET A 30 -1.43 7.85 -13.63
CA MET A 30 -0.77 9.07 -14.10
C MET A 30 -0.14 9.86 -12.95
N ALA A 31 -0.81 10.02 -11.81
CA ALA A 31 -0.23 10.65 -10.61
C ALA A 31 1.06 9.94 -10.13
N TYR A 32 1.08 8.60 -10.14
CA TYR A 32 2.27 7.81 -9.81
C TYR A 32 3.44 8.01 -10.79
N ILE A 33 3.15 8.12 -12.09
CA ILE A 33 4.15 8.35 -13.13
C ILE A 33 4.63 9.81 -13.12
N GLN A 34 3.74 10.76 -12.84
CA GLN A 34 4.02 12.19 -12.73
C GLN A 34 4.80 12.56 -11.45
N GLY A 35 5.01 11.61 -10.54
CA GLY A 35 5.89 11.78 -9.39
C GLY A 35 5.25 12.55 -8.22
N GLU A 36 3.93 12.72 -8.23
CA GLU A 36 3.22 13.29 -7.08
C GLU A 36 3.48 12.41 -5.85
N ASN A 37 4.14 12.98 -4.83
CA ASN A 37 4.57 12.33 -3.59
C ASN A 37 5.81 11.42 -3.66
N LYS A 38 6.67 11.55 -4.68
CA LYS A 38 8.01 10.94 -4.63
C LYS A 38 8.96 11.79 -3.77
N PRO A 39 9.74 11.16 -2.88
CA PRO A 39 10.80 11.85 -2.16
C PRO A 39 11.79 12.50 -3.13
N THR A 40 12.30 13.67 -2.76
CA THR A 40 13.32 14.42 -3.52
C THR A 40 14.74 13.89 -3.29
N GLY A 41 14.90 13.02 -2.30
CA GLY A 41 16.13 12.39 -1.86
C GLY A 41 15.87 11.22 -0.90
N PRO A 42 16.91 10.56 -0.40
CA PRO A 42 16.78 9.37 0.45
C PRO A 42 16.58 9.68 1.93
N GLY A 43 16.65 10.93 2.37
CA GLY A 43 16.48 11.33 3.76
C GLY A 43 15.02 11.31 4.21
N ALA A 44 14.80 11.33 5.53
CA ALA A 44 13.46 11.42 6.12
C ALA A 44 12.81 12.78 5.82
N GLU A 45 13.63 13.83 5.84
CA GLU A 45 13.31 15.23 5.55
C GLU A 45 13.09 15.53 4.06
N ASP A 46 13.49 14.62 3.17
CA ASP A 46 13.38 14.80 1.72
C ASP A 46 11.97 14.54 1.16
N GLY A 47 10.96 14.60 2.04
CA GLY A 47 9.56 14.36 1.71
C GLY A 47 9.18 12.88 1.69
N CYS A 48 9.78 12.06 2.58
CA CYS A 48 9.39 10.65 2.69
C CYS A 48 7.93 10.53 3.20
N PRO A 49 6.99 9.98 2.40
CA PRO A 49 5.59 9.94 2.80
C PRO A 49 5.39 9.08 4.04
N PHE A 50 6.16 8.01 4.20
CA PHE A 50 6.11 7.13 5.38
C PHE A 50 6.58 7.81 6.67
N CYS A 51 7.41 8.85 6.61
CA CYS A 51 7.72 9.68 7.77
C CYS A 51 6.59 10.68 8.09
N SER A 52 5.88 11.16 7.06
CA SER A 52 4.82 12.17 7.23
C SER A 52 3.49 11.59 7.72
N ILE A 53 3.10 10.41 7.21
CA ILE A 53 1.81 9.75 7.49
C ILE A 53 1.54 9.58 9.00
N PRO A 54 2.52 9.16 9.83
CA PRO A 54 2.31 9.05 11.27
C PRO A 54 1.87 10.35 11.96
N SER A 55 2.16 11.52 11.40
CA SER A 55 1.75 12.82 11.97
C SER A 55 0.35 13.26 11.51
N MET A 56 -0.26 12.56 10.56
CA MET A 56 -1.60 12.82 10.05
C MET A 56 -2.67 12.11 10.90
N SER A 57 -3.93 12.50 10.70
CA SER A 57 -5.07 11.71 11.16
C SER A 57 -5.08 10.33 10.48
N ASP A 58 -5.76 9.35 11.09
CA ASP A 58 -5.82 8.01 10.51
C ASP A 58 -6.57 8.00 9.17
N GLU A 59 -7.60 8.84 9.05
CA GLU A 59 -8.38 9.01 7.84
C GLU A 59 -7.55 9.62 6.70
N ASP A 60 -6.85 10.73 6.96
CA ASP A 60 -6.06 11.43 5.94
C ASP A 60 -4.84 10.61 5.50
N GLY A 61 -4.19 9.93 6.44
CA GLY A 61 -3.04 9.08 6.19
C GLY A 61 -3.38 7.66 5.73
N LEU A 62 -4.67 7.30 5.67
CA LEU A 62 -5.16 5.94 5.44
C LEU A 62 -4.55 4.89 6.39
N VAL A 63 -4.24 5.30 7.63
CA VAL A 63 -3.69 4.44 8.68
C VAL A 63 -4.79 3.52 9.19
N ILE A 64 -4.48 2.23 9.32
CA ILE A 64 -5.40 1.20 9.82
C ILE A 64 -5.17 0.98 11.31
N ALA A 65 -3.91 0.91 11.72
CA ALA A 65 -3.53 0.68 13.11
C ALA A 65 -2.13 1.23 13.40
N ARG A 66 -1.94 1.64 14.66
CA ARG A 66 -0.68 2.17 15.19
C ARG A 66 -0.15 1.25 16.29
N GLY A 67 1.12 0.88 16.19
CA GLY A 67 1.86 0.11 17.17
C GLY A 67 2.81 0.99 17.97
N GLU A 68 3.79 0.37 18.63
CA GLU A 68 4.84 1.09 19.34
C GLU A 68 5.98 1.51 18.39
N ARG A 69 6.40 0.60 17.51
CA ARG A 69 7.54 0.74 16.59
C ARG A 69 7.12 0.70 15.12
N VAL A 70 5.96 0.12 14.81
CA VAL A 70 5.42 0.01 13.45
C VAL A 70 3.98 0.49 13.36
N TYR A 71 3.51 0.75 12.15
CA TYR A 71 2.10 1.02 11.86
C TYR A 71 1.67 0.29 10.59
N ALA A 72 0.35 0.10 10.43
CA ALA A 72 -0.27 -0.46 9.24
C ALA A 72 -1.03 0.63 8.48
N VAL A 73 -0.84 0.71 7.17
CA VAL A 73 -1.40 1.75 6.30
C VAL A 73 -1.83 1.16 4.96
N LEU A 74 -2.91 1.65 4.37
CA LEU A 74 -3.29 1.22 3.01
C LEU A 74 -2.28 1.69 1.97
N ASN A 75 -2.09 0.90 0.92
CA ASN A 75 -1.41 1.36 -0.26
C ASN A 75 -2.36 2.21 -1.12
N LEU A 76 -1.94 3.44 -1.44
CA LEU A 76 -2.67 4.36 -2.31
C LEU A 76 -2.86 3.80 -3.73
N TYR A 77 -1.97 2.92 -4.18
CA TYR A 77 -1.99 2.26 -5.48
C TYR A 77 -2.06 0.74 -5.31
N PRO A 78 -3.22 0.20 -4.87
CA PRO A 78 -3.32 -1.17 -4.40
C PRO A 78 -3.31 -2.19 -5.55
N TYR A 79 -2.65 -3.35 -5.35
CA TYR A 79 -2.73 -4.47 -6.30
C TYR A 79 -4.11 -5.14 -6.26
N ASN A 80 -4.70 -5.24 -5.07
CA ASN A 80 -6.05 -5.74 -4.79
C ASN A 80 -6.68 -4.86 -3.70
N GLY A 81 -8.01 -4.80 -3.64
CA GLY A 81 -8.70 -4.17 -2.51
C GLY A 81 -8.19 -4.74 -1.18
N GLY A 82 -7.86 -3.85 -0.23
CA GLY A 82 -7.24 -4.23 1.04
C GLY A 82 -5.71 -4.39 1.01
N HIS A 83 -5.03 -4.09 -0.10
CA HIS A 83 -3.55 -4.01 -0.10
C HIS A 83 -3.09 -2.97 0.91
N LEU A 84 -2.41 -3.44 1.95
CA LEU A 84 -1.81 -2.61 2.99
C LEU A 84 -0.31 -2.86 3.11
N MET A 85 0.35 -1.98 3.85
CA MET A 85 1.76 -2.06 4.18
C MET A 85 1.93 -1.97 5.70
N VAL A 86 2.88 -2.73 6.24
CA VAL A 86 3.39 -2.56 7.61
C VAL A 86 4.73 -1.85 7.51
N VAL A 87 4.86 -0.74 8.24
CA VAL A 87 5.95 0.23 8.08
C VAL A 87 6.52 0.58 9.46
N PRO A 88 7.85 0.53 9.66
CA PRO A 88 8.48 1.03 10.88
C PRO A 88 8.37 2.55 10.95
N TYR A 89 8.19 3.11 12.14
CA TYR A 89 8.24 4.56 12.33
C TYR A 89 9.63 5.12 12.03
N ARG A 90 10.67 4.37 12.39
CA ARG A 90 12.06 4.74 12.10
C ARG A 90 12.32 4.64 10.60
N HIS A 91 12.97 5.66 10.05
CA HIS A 91 13.38 5.71 8.65
C HIS A 91 14.60 4.81 8.44
N VAL A 92 14.36 3.59 7.98
CA VAL A 92 15.40 2.62 7.59
C VAL A 92 15.07 2.00 6.26
N ALA A 93 16.10 1.73 5.46
CA ALA A 93 15.92 1.21 4.13
C ALA A 93 15.92 -0.32 4.13
N ASP A 94 16.89 -0.91 4.84
CA ASP A 94 17.18 -2.33 4.75
C ASP A 94 16.56 -3.12 5.91
N TYR A 95 16.05 -4.32 5.60
CA TYR A 95 15.46 -5.19 6.62
C TYR A 95 16.45 -5.58 7.73
N THR A 96 17.75 -5.65 7.40
CA THR A 96 18.82 -5.96 8.37
C THR A 96 19.12 -4.80 9.32
N GLU A 97 18.61 -3.60 9.05
CA GLU A 97 18.79 -2.43 9.93
C GLU A 97 17.74 -2.36 11.04
N LEU A 98 16.66 -3.17 10.96
CA LEU A 98 15.65 -3.24 12.01
C LEU A 98 16.24 -3.82 13.30
N ASP A 99 15.88 -3.22 14.43
CA ASP A 99 16.17 -3.82 15.73
C ASP A 99 15.27 -5.06 15.98
N GLU A 100 15.61 -5.87 16.99
CA GLU A 100 14.85 -7.09 17.30
C GLU A 100 13.39 -6.81 17.66
N THR A 101 13.12 -5.67 18.31
CA THR A 101 11.78 -5.29 18.75
C THR A 101 10.92 -4.79 17.58
N GLU A 102 11.51 -4.01 16.67
CA GLU A 102 10.90 -3.60 15.40
C GLU A 102 10.60 -4.83 14.53
N THR A 103 11.53 -5.76 14.42
CA THR A 103 11.34 -7.01 13.65
C THR A 103 10.21 -7.84 14.22
N ALA A 104 10.18 -8.01 15.54
CA ALA A 104 9.12 -8.75 16.22
C ALA A 104 7.74 -8.10 16.03
N GLU A 105 7.66 -6.77 16.17
CA GLU A 105 6.39 -6.06 16.02
C GLU A 105 5.94 -6.01 14.55
N LEU A 106 6.85 -5.85 13.59
CA LEU A 106 6.56 -5.95 12.15
C LEU A 106 5.89 -7.31 11.84
N GLY A 107 6.49 -8.40 12.33
CA GLY A 107 5.92 -9.74 12.20
C GLY A 107 4.56 -9.91 12.88
N ALA A 108 4.37 -9.31 14.06
CA ALA A 108 3.10 -9.33 14.78
C ALA A 108 2.02 -8.54 14.03
N PHE A 109 2.34 -7.37 13.50
CA PHE A 109 1.44 -6.54 12.69
C PHE A 109 1.06 -7.22 11.38
N THR A 110 2.00 -7.92 10.73
CA THR A 110 1.70 -8.73 9.54
C THR A 110 0.69 -9.83 9.84
N LYS A 111 0.80 -10.53 10.98
CA LYS A 111 -0.21 -11.51 11.41
C LYS A 111 -1.57 -10.86 11.66
N ARG A 112 -1.61 -9.71 12.35
CA ARG A 112 -2.86 -8.96 12.63
C ARG A 112 -3.52 -8.47 11.35
N ALA A 113 -2.74 -7.96 10.38
CA ALA A 113 -3.21 -7.57 9.07
C ALA A 113 -3.91 -8.72 8.34
N MET A 114 -3.32 -9.91 8.32
CA MET A 114 -3.93 -11.07 7.67
C MET A 114 -5.25 -11.49 8.34
N ILE A 115 -5.32 -11.39 9.67
CA ILE A 115 -6.55 -11.69 10.43
C ILE A 115 -7.64 -10.67 10.09
N ALA A 116 -7.32 -9.37 10.15
CA ALA A 116 -8.24 -8.29 9.84
C ALA A 116 -8.76 -8.39 8.38
N LEU A 117 -7.85 -8.60 7.42
CA LEU A 117 -8.21 -8.78 6.02
C LEU A 117 -9.12 -9.99 5.82
N ARG A 118 -8.82 -11.13 6.44
CA ARG A 118 -9.68 -12.32 6.33
C ARG A 118 -11.07 -12.05 6.90
N ALA A 119 -11.16 -11.38 8.05
CA ALA A 119 -12.43 -11.05 8.69
C ALA A 119 -13.26 -10.05 7.87
N ALA A 120 -12.61 -9.01 7.33
CA ALA A 120 -13.30 -7.93 6.61
C ALA A 120 -13.67 -8.28 5.16
N SER A 121 -12.87 -9.11 4.48
CA SER A 121 -12.99 -9.32 3.03
C SER A 121 -13.12 -10.78 2.60
N GLY A 122 -13.00 -11.74 3.52
CA GLY A 122 -13.03 -13.17 3.19
C GLY A 122 -11.86 -13.63 2.31
N ALA A 123 -10.69 -12.97 2.40
CA ALA A 123 -9.52 -13.33 1.60
C ALA A 123 -9.13 -14.81 1.76
N HIS A 124 -8.90 -15.51 0.64
CA HIS A 124 -8.55 -16.94 0.62
C HIS A 124 -7.04 -17.19 0.78
N GLY A 125 -6.21 -16.20 0.45
CA GLY A 125 -4.76 -16.29 0.53
C GLY A 125 -4.10 -14.91 0.59
N PHE A 126 -2.77 -14.88 0.68
CA PHE A 126 -2.01 -13.64 0.80
C PHE A 126 -0.67 -13.73 0.05
N ASN A 127 -0.25 -12.62 -0.55
CA ASN A 127 1.15 -12.37 -0.85
C ASN A 127 1.73 -11.42 0.18
N ILE A 128 2.87 -11.79 0.75
CA ILE A 128 3.58 -10.99 1.75
C ILE A 128 5.00 -10.83 1.25
N GLY A 129 5.50 -9.60 1.21
CA GLY A 129 6.83 -9.35 0.66
C GLY A 129 7.32 -7.92 0.83
N MET A 130 8.61 -7.75 0.58
CA MET A 130 9.31 -6.46 0.58
C MET A 130 10.20 -6.42 -0.65
N ASN A 131 10.27 -5.27 -1.30
CA ASN A 131 11.28 -5.00 -2.30
C ASN A 131 12.44 -4.27 -1.60
N GLN A 132 13.65 -4.84 -1.63
CA GLN A 132 14.82 -4.30 -0.94
C GLN A 132 15.76 -3.63 -1.96
N GLY A 133 15.86 -2.29 -1.89
CA GLY A 133 16.61 -1.46 -2.83
C GLY A 133 15.87 -1.15 -4.15
N THR A 134 16.33 -0.10 -4.85
CA THR A 134 15.69 0.41 -6.07
C THR A 134 15.62 -0.64 -7.18
N VAL A 135 16.65 -1.48 -7.33
CA VAL A 135 16.72 -2.53 -8.37
C VAL A 135 15.67 -3.62 -8.15
N ALA A 136 15.27 -3.88 -6.90
CA ALA A 136 14.20 -4.83 -6.58
C ALA A 136 12.80 -4.25 -6.84
N GLY A 137 12.68 -3.00 -7.30
CA GLY A 137 11.40 -2.34 -7.58
C GLY A 137 10.74 -1.70 -6.36
N ALA A 138 11.51 -1.32 -5.34
CA ALA A 138 10.99 -0.53 -4.23
C ALA A 138 10.62 0.88 -4.72
N GLY A 139 9.34 1.26 -4.59
CA GLY A 139 8.86 2.58 -5.00
C GLY A 139 9.44 3.72 -4.15
N ILE A 140 9.65 3.46 -2.87
CA ILE A 140 10.33 4.32 -1.90
C ILE A 140 11.42 3.48 -1.23
N ALA A 141 12.58 3.40 -1.87
CA ALA A 141 13.62 2.45 -1.47
C ALA A 141 14.30 2.79 -0.13
N ALA A 142 14.25 4.04 0.30
CA ALA A 142 14.93 4.51 1.52
C ALA A 142 14.16 4.21 2.82
N HIS A 143 12.90 3.79 2.74
CA HIS A 143 12.09 3.50 3.91
C HIS A 143 11.31 2.19 3.69
N LEU A 144 11.71 1.17 4.45
CA LEU A 144 11.19 -0.18 4.43
C LEU A 144 9.68 -0.20 4.62
N HIS A 145 9.00 -1.02 3.82
CA HIS A 145 7.56 -1.25 3.93
C HIS A 145 7.24 -2.68 3.47
N GLN A 146 6.60 -3.47 4.34
CA GLN A 146 6.19 -4.83 4.04
C GLN A 146 4.77 -4.84 3.49
N HIS A 147 4.62 -5.29 2.25
CA HIS A 147 3.33 -5.45 1.59
C HIS A 147 2.58 -6.67 2.13
N VAL A 148 1.29 -6.50 2.40
CA VAL A 148 0.33 -7.57 2.66
C VAL A 148 -0.82 -7.42 1.68
N VAL A 149 -0.88 -8.33 0.70
CA VAL A 149 -1.84 -8.28 -0.41
C VAL A 149 -2.82 -9.45 -0.28
N PRO A 150 -4.11 -9.21 0.00
CA PRO A 150 -5.11 -10.28 0.03
C PRO A 150 -5.36 -10.84 -1.37
N ARG A 151 -5.60 -12.14 -1.46
CA ARG A 151 -5.81 -12.89 -2.70
C ARG A 151 -7.09 -13.73 -2.63
N TRP A 152 -7.74 -13.90 -3.79
CA TRP A 152 -8.91 -14.76 -3.97
C TRP A 152 -8.69 -15.73 -5.13
N GLY A 153 -9.41 -16.85 -5.11
CA GLY A 153 -9.42 -17.79 -6.23
C GLY A 153 -9.95 -17.08 -7.47
N GLY A 154 -9.14 -17.03 -8.53
CA GLY A 154 -9.49 -16.33 -9.77
C GLY A 154 -9.39 -14.80 -9.70
N ASP A 155 -8.60 -14.21 -8.80
CA ASP A 155 -8.39 -12.74 -8.84
C ASP A 155 -7.41 -12.28 -9.94
N THR A 156 -6.58 -13.19 -10.45
CA THR A 156 -5.90 -13.12 -11.75
C THR A 156 -6.84 -13.61 -12.85
N ASN A 157 -7.84 -12.78 -13.18
CA ASN A 157 -8.76 -13.03 -14.29
C ASN A 157 -8.16 -12.61 -15.65
N PHE A 158 -8.83 -12.98 -16.75
CA PHE A 158 -8.49 -12.59 -18.13
C PHE A 158 -8.37 -11.06 -18.32
N MET A 159 -9.14 -10.26 -17.56
CA MET A 159 -9.20 -8.79 -17.66
C MET A 159 -7.86 -8.06 -17.38
N PRO A 160 -7.13 -8.31 -16.28
CA PRO A 160 -5.80 -7.71 -16.09
C PRO A 160 -4.73 -8.21 -17.06
N VAL A 161 -4.90 -9.40 -17.66
CA VAL A 161 -3.93 -10.01 -18.59
C VAL A 161 -4.09 -9.48 -20.03
N VAL A 162 -5.33 -9.23 -20.48
CA VAL A 162 -5.61 -8.77 -21.85
C VAL A 162 -6.01 -7.29 -21.93
N GLY A 163 -6.68 -6.77 -20.89
CA GLY A 163 -7.21 -5.41 -20.89
C GLY A 163 -6.37 -4.37 -20.14
N HIS A 164 -5.27 -4.77 -19.49
CA HIS A 164 -4.42 -3.92 -18.62
C HIS A 164 -5.20 -3.04 -17.62
N THR A 165 -6.46 -3.39 -17.34
CA THR A 165 -7.41 -2.59 -16.57
C THR A 165 -7.89 -3.44 -15.41
N LYS A 166 -7.70 -2.93 -14.19
CA LYS A 166 -8.22 -3.54 -12.98
C LYS A 166 -9.25 -2.59 -12.38
N VAL A 167 -10.50 -3.04 -12.29
CA VAL A 167 -11.55 -2.34 -11.57
C VAL A 167 -11.32 -2.62 -10.09
N LEU A 168 -11.03 -1.58 -9.31
CA LEU A 168 -11.04 -1.61 -7.85
C LEU A 168 -12.40 -1.06 -7.42
N PRO A 169 -13.39 -1.91 -7.09
CA PRO A 169 -14.77 -1.48 -6.88
C PRO A 169 -15.03 -0.77 -5.54
N GLN A 170 -14.00 -0.46 -4.75
CA GLN A 170 -14.14 0.05 -3.39
C GLN A 170 -13.25 1.28 -3.15
N LEU A 171 -13.80 2.30 -2.49
CA LEU A 171 -13.06 3.49 -2.09
C LEU A 171 -12.04 3.15 -0.99
N LEU A 172 -10.89 3.83 -1.02
CA LEU A 172 -9.82 3.62 -0.03
C LEU A 172 -10.28 3.97 1.39
N ALA A 173 -11.08 5.03 1.54
CA ALA A 173 -11.61 5.45 2.85
C ALA A 173 -12.51 4.36 3.47
N ASP A 174 -13.43 3.79 2.69
CA ASP A 174 -14.31 2.71 3.15
C ASP A 174 -13.50 1.46 3.49
N THR A 175 -12.51 1.13 2.65
CA THR A 175 -11.60 0.01 2.89
C THR A 175 -10.82 0.20 4.20
N ARG A 176 -10.31 1.41 4.46
CA ARG A 176 -9.57 1.74 5.69
C ARG A 176 -10.46 1.50 6.89
N LYS A 177 -11.68 2.07 6.86
CA LYS A 177 -12.64 1.95 7.95
C LYS A 177 -12.98 0.49 8.24
N MET A 178 -13.32 -0.30 7.22
CA MET A 178 -13.62 -1.72 7.39
C MET A 178 -12.46 -2.50 8.02
N LEU A 179 -11.23 -2.22 7.62
CA LEU A 179 -10.05 -2.90 8.17
C LEU A 179 -9.69 -2.45 9.57
N ALA A 180 -9.86 -1.16 9.87
CA ALA A 180 -9.65 -0.62 11.21
C ALA A 180 -10.69 -1.20 12.19
N ASP A 181 -11.96 -1.28 11.79
CA ASP A 181 -13.03 -1.89 12.60
C ASP A 181 -12.80 -3.40 12.82
N ALA A 182 -12.17 -4.10 11.86
CA ALA A 182 -11.84 -5.52 11.95
C ALA A 182 -10.45 -5.79 12.58
N TRP A 183 -9.71 -4.76 12.97
CA TRP A 183 -8.34 -4.93 13.43
C TRP A 183 -8.30 -5.61 14.81
N PRO A 184 -7.64 -6.78 14.96
CA PRO A 184 -7.66 -7.50 16.22
C PRO A 184 -6.92 -6.71 17.30
N VAL A 185 -7.52 -6.57 18.47
CA VAL A 185 -6.90 -5.93 19.64
C VAL A 185 -5.77 -6.83 20.15
N SER A 186 -4.62 -6.26 20.53
CA SER A 186 -3.56 -7.05 21.16
C SER A 186 -4.04 -7.55 22.52
N GLU A 187 -4.09 -8.86 22.73
CA GLU A 187 -4.21 -9.41 24.08
C GLU A 187 -2.93 -9.06 24.85
N GLY A 188 -2.99 -8.00 25.67
CA GLY A 188 -1.93 -7.69 26.61
C GLY A 188 -1.82 -8.81 27.65
N THR A 189 -0.62 -9.41 27.76
CA THR A 189 -0.03 -9.84 29.05
C THR A 189 -0.92 -10.61 30.03
N GLY A 190 -1.76 -11.54 29.57
CA GLY A 190 -2.66 -12.34 30.43
C GLY A 190 -2.28 -13.81 30.65
N ARG A 191 -1.29 -14.36 29.94
CA ARG A 191 -1.04 -15.83 29.90
C ARG A 191 0.23 -16.35 30.58
N ALA A 192 1.05 -15.49 31.20
CA ALA A 192 2.31 -15.93 31.81
C ALA A 192 2.20 -16.37 33.30
N ALA A 193 1.03 -16.32 33.93
CA ALA A 193 0.86 -16.68 35.34
C ALA A 193 0.25 -18.08 35.61
N ALA A 194 -0.01 -18.89 34.58
CA ALA A 194 -0.76 -20.15 34.73
C ALA A 194 0.05 -21.43 34.47
N GLN A 195 1.38 -21.36 34.41
CA GLN A 195 2.25 -22.54 34.25
C GLN A 195 3.48 -22.44 35.16
N ALA A 196 3.23 -22.32 36.46
CA ALA A 196 4.21 -22.62 37.51
C ALA A 196 3.43 -23.09 38.75
N SER A 197 3.01 -24.35 38.70
CA SER A 197 2.47 -25.11 39.84
C SER A 197 2.70 -26.58 39.59
#